data_AF-A0A968T188-F1
#
_entry.id   AF-A0A968T188-F1
#
_cell.length_a   1.000
_cell.length_b   1.000
_cell.length_c   1.000
_cell.angle_alpha   90.00
_cell.angle_beta   90.00
_cell.angle_gamma   90.00
#
_symmetry.space_group_name_H-M   'P 1'
#
loop_
_entity.id
_entity.type
_entity.pdbx_description
1 polymer ?
#
loop_
_entity_poly.entity_id
_entity_poly.type
_entity_poly.pdbx_seq_one_letter_code
_entity_poly.pdbx_strand_id
1 'polypeptide(L)' 'MVPGEFERLDISHDEIEAIIVRKSHLRRIDPERLTQILLRHVVGVMGPEETLHVTIREEITITESYED' A
#
# COMPACT_ATOMS: atom_id res chain seq x y z
N MET A 1 -8.28 18.34 7.17
CA MET A 1 -7.88 17.02 6.66
C MET A 1 -7.65 17.19 5.17
N VAL A 2 -6.45 16.89 4.69
CA VAL A 2 -6.07 17.19 3.30
C VAL A 2 -6.71 16.14 2.39
N PRO A 3 -7.32 16.51 1.24
CA PRO A 3 -7.75 15.53 0.25
C PRO A 3 -6.57 14.64 -0.15
N GLY A 4 -6.74 13.31 -0.09
CA GLY A 4 -5.70 12.36 -0.50
C GLY A 4 -4.85 11.77 0.62
N GLU A 5 -5.25 11.88 1.89
CA GLU A 5 -4.58 11.11 2.95
C GLU A 5 -4.92 9.62 2.85
N PHE A 6 -3.87 8.82 2.66
CA PHE A 6 -3.92 7.37 2.65
C PHE A 6 -3.33 6.80 3.94
N GLU A 7 -3.77 5.60 4.27
CA GLU A 7 -3.27 4.79 5.37
C GLU A 7 -2.89 3.42 4.83
N ARG A 8 -1.71 2.95 5.20
CA ARG A 8 -1.23 1.62 4.90
C ARG A 8 -1.69 0.69 6.02
N LEU A 9 -2.40 -0.37 5.64
CA LEU A 9 -2.76 -1.48 6.52
C LEU A 9 -1.89 -2.67 6.13
N ASP A 10 -1.00 -3.10 7.03
CA ASP A 10 -0.19 -4.30 6.82
C ASP A 10 -1.05 -5.56 6.97
N ILE A 11 -0.78 -6.57 6.15
CA ILE A 11 -1.60 -7.77 6.07
C ILE A 11 -0.73 -9.01 6.21
N SER A 12 -1.22 -9.98 6.98
CA SER A 12 -0.70 -11.34 6.98
C SER A 12 -1.43 -12.16 5.91
N HIS A 13 -0.94 -12.09 4.67
CA HIS A 13 -1.45 -12.86 3.54
C HIS A 13 -0.26 -13.32 2.67
N ASP A 14 -0.37 -14.50 2.06
CA ASP A 14 0.75 -15.11 1.33
C ASP A 14 1.18 -14.27 0.10
N GLU A 15 0.23 -13.56 -0.50
CA GLU A 15 0.44 -12.82 -1.76
C GLU A 15 0.30 -11.29 -1.62
N ILE A 16 -0.29 -10.81 -0.51
CA ILE A 16 -0.64 -9.38 -0.35
C ILE A 16 0.03 -8.86 0.92
N GLU A 17 1.01 -7.98 0.73
CA GLU A 17 1.80 -7.41 1.82
C GLU A 17 1.03 -6.31 2.59
N ALA A 18 0.28 -5.48 1.87
CA ALA A 18 -0.48 -4.39 2.45
C ALA A 18 -1.62 -3.90 1.55
N ILE A 19 -2.60 -3.23 2.17
CA ILE A 19 -3.63 -2.46 1.48
C ILE A 19 -3.46 -0.98 1.81
N ILE A 20 -3.55 -0.14 0.78
CA ILE A 20 -3.58 1.31 0.94
C ILE A 20 -5.03 1.79 0.83
N VAL A 21 -5.55 2.37 1.91
CA VAL A 21 -6.94 2.88 1.97
C VAL A 21 -6.96 4.38 2.21
N ARG A 22 -8.02 5.06 1.77
CA ARG A 22 -8.25 6.45 2.18
C ARG A 22 -8.63 6.48 3.65
N LYS A 23 -8.02 7.36 4.44
CA LYS A 23 -8.34 7.52 5.87
C LYS A 23 -9.83 7.79 6.14
N SER A 24 -10.53 8.41 5.19
CA SER A 24 -11.97 8.64 5.30
C SER A 24 -12.80 7.35 5.40
N HIS A 25 -12.33 6.24 4.83
CA HIS A 25 -13.03 4.95 4.92
C HIS A 25 -12.91 4.36 6.33
N LEU A 26 -11.76 4.52 6.99
CA LEU A 26 -11.51 4.02 8.35
C LEU A 26 -12.36 4.70 9.43
N ARG A 27 -12.98 5.85 9.12
CA ARG A 27 -13.95 6.50 10.02
C ARG A 27 -15.28 5.74 10.13
N ARG A 28 -15.59 4.88 9.15
CA ARG A 28 -16.91 4.24 9.00
C ARG A 28 -16.88 2.74 9.21
N ILE A 29 -15.71 2.14 9.07
CA ILE A 29 -15.50 0.70 9.21
C ILE A 29 -14.18 0.47 9.91
N ASP A 30 -14.20 -0.50 10.82
CA ASP A 30 -13.01 -0.99 11.48
C ASP A 30 -11.99 -1.51 10.44
N PRO A 31 -10.67 -1.23 10.61
CA PRO A 31 -9.64 -1.63 9.68
C PRO A 31 -9.59 -3.13 9.39
N GLU A 32 -9.73 -4.00 10.41
CA GLU A 32 -9.67 -5.46 10.22
C GLU A 32 -10.85 -5.93 9.38
N ARG A 33 -12.05 -5.41 9.67
CA ARG A 33 -13.24 -5.74 8.90
C ARG A 33 -13.16 -5.26 7.45
N LEU A 34 -12.58 -4.09 7.22
CA LEU A 34 -12.35 -3.57 5.86
C LEU A 34 -11.38 -4.49 5.11
N THR A 35 -10.27 -4.87 5.74
CA THR A 35 -9.27 -5.77 5.16
C THR A 35 -9.89 -7.10 4.75
N GLN A 36 -10.70 -7.73 5.61
CA GLN A 36 -11.38 -8.98 5.28
C GLN A 36 -12.32 -8.86 4.07
N ILE A 37 -13.07 -7.75 3.96
CA ILE A 37 -13.96 -7.50 2.82
C ILE A 37 -13.15 -7.37 1.54
N LEU A 38 -12.05 -6.60 1.57
CA LEU A 38 -11.20 -6.36 0.41
C LEU A 38 -10.53 -7.65 -0.05
N LEU A 39 -9.89 -8.40 0.86
CA LEU A 39 -9.25 -9.67 0.54
C LEU A 39 -10.21 -10.67 -0.10
N ARG A 40 -11.45 -10.76 0.41
CA ARG A 40 -12.48 -11.66 -0.16
C ARG A 40 -12.79 -11.37 -1.63
N HIS A 41 -12.70 -10.11 -2.05
CA HIS A 41 -12.98 -9.72 -3.44
C HIS A 41 -11.72 -9.79 -4.31
N VAL A 42 -10.56 -9.44 -3.75
CA VAL A 42 -9.29 -9.35 -4.47
C VAL A 42 -8.71 -10.73 -4.83
N VAL A 43 -8.80 -11.71 -3.92
CA VAL A 43 -8.27 -13.06 -4.15
C VAL A 43 -8.90 -13.74 -5.37
N GLY A 44 -10.15 -13.38 -5.72
CA GLY A 44 -10.82 -13.93 -6.91
C GLY A 44 -10.42 -13.30 -8.24
N VAL A 45 -9.69 -12.19 -8.23
CA VAL A 45 -9.38 -11.38 -9.43
C VAL A 45 -7.89 -11.08 -9.61
N MET A 46 -7.05 -11.50 -8.67
CA MET A 46 -5.59 -11.40 -8.78
C MET A 46 -5.00 -12.70 -9.33
N GLY A 47 -5.20 -12.94 -10.62
CA GLY A 47 -4.43 -13.94 -11.35
C GLY A 47 -3.06 -13.39 -11.80
N PRO A 48 -2.20 -14.27 -12.34
CA PRO A 48 -0.89 -13.89 -12.87
C PRO A 48 -0.97 -12.84 -14.00
N GLU A 49 -2.09 -12.82 -14.74
CA GLU A 49 -2.30 -11.87 -15.84
C GLU A 49 -2.77 -10.49 -15.36
N GLU A 50 -3.37 -10.41 -14.16
CA GLU A 50 -3.88 -9.15 -13.58
C GLU A 50 -2.90 -8.49 -12.61
N THR A 51 -1.77 -9.13 -12.32
CA THR A 51 -0.77 -8.65 -11.35
C THR A 51 0.41 -7.99 -12.04
N LEU A 52 0.61 -6.69 -11.79
CA LEU A 52 1.78 -5.95 -12.27
C LEU A 52 2.91 -6.04 -11.23
N HIS A 53 3.99 -6.77 -11.56
CA HIS A 53 5.21 -6.79 -10.74
C HIS A 53 6.18 -5.68 -11.18
N VAL A 54 6.47 -4.73 -10.29
CA VAL A 54 7.39 -3.61 -10.55
C VAL A 54 8.46 -3.58 -9.48
N THR A 55 9.73 -3.63 -9.92
CA THR A 55 10.90 -3.44 -9.04
C THR A 55 11.40 -2.01 -9.20
N ILE A 56 11.29 -1.20 -8.13
CA ILE A 56 11.86 0.14 -8.09
C ILE A 56 13.21 0.08 -7.37
N ARG A 57 14.26 0.61 -8.00
CA ARG A 57 15.57 0.79 -7.38
C ARG A 57 15.84 2.28 -7.26
N GLU A 58 16.11 2.73 -6.04
CA GLU A 58 16.48 4.11 -5.75
C GLU A 58 17.94 4.12 -5.27
N GLU A 59 18.74 5.01 -5.87
CA GLU A 59 20.13 5.25 -5.47
C GLU A 59 20.22 6.70 -4.98
N ILE A 60 20.59 6.87 -3.71
CA ILE A 60 20.72 8.19 -3.09
C ILE A 60 22.21 8.47 -2.93
N THR A 61 22.71 9.42 -3.72
CA THR A 61 24.09 9.90 -3.63
C THR A 61 24.10 11.25 -2.93
N ILE A 62 24.75 11.31 -1.77
CA ILE A 62 24.94 12.55 -1.01
C ILE A 62 26.36 13.05 -1.26
N THR A 63 26.49 14.27 -1.79
CA THR A 63 27.78 14.92 -2.01
C THR A 63 27.86 16.17 -1.14
N GLU A 64 28.83 16.22 -0.23
CA GLU A 64 29.17 17.42 0.52
C GLU A 64 30.33 18.14 -0.18
N SER A 65 30.15 19.43 -0.47
CA SER A 65 31.21 20.32 -0.93
C SER A 65 31.60 21.28 0.18
N TYR A 66 32.87 21.28 0.56
CA TYR A 66 33.45 22.28 1.46
C TYR A 66 34.08 23.39 0.60
N GLU A 67 33.67 24.63 0.80
CA GLU A 67 34.35 25.82 0.24
C GLU A 67 35.44 26.25 1.24
N ASP A 68 36.69 26.36 0.77
CA ASP A 68 37.86 26.89 1.51
C ASP A 68 37.79 28.42 1.71
#